data_AF-A0A7C9RHA4-F1
#
_entry.id   AF-A0A7C9RHA4-F1
#
_cell.length_a   1.000
_cell.length_b   1.000
_cell.length_c   1.000
_cell.angle_alpha   90.00
_cell.angle_beta   90.00
_cell.angle_gamma   90.00
#
_symmetry.space_group_name_H-M   'P 1'
#
loop_
_entity.id
_entity.type
_entity.pdbx_description
1 polymer ?
#
loop_
_entity_poly.entity_id
_entity_poly.type
_entity_poly.pdbx_seq_one_letter_code
_entity_poly.pdbx_strand_id
1 'polypeptide(L)'
;EEPIDVRFRTADFQIMEIVGNKRRGLDWRRRQDRYRDARRVADVMEPYTPSQPMSFDDAAQLVADRLSAKAARYGAAACASLDALVYIDLHNRHLWPIESTSHARATPALQAQAWRSVSVLFVPYGIVLLAAPTAPAVISARAGLVLNDWPELDGLFEP
;
A
#
# COMPACT_ATOMS: atom_id res chain seq x y z
N GLU A 1 18.01 -1.77 -16.39
CA GLU A 1 17.90 -0.59 -15.51
C GLU A 1 16.44 -0.33 -15.18
N GLU A 2 16.06 0.08 -13.97
CA GLU A 2 16.41 -0.54 -12.70
C GLU A 2 15.05 -0.97 -12.09
N PRO A 3 14.76 -2.27 -11.95
CA PRO A 3 13.48 -2.74 -11.41
C PRO A 3 13.48 -2.73 -9.87
N ILE A 4 14.56 -2.27 -9.25
CA ILE A 4 14.75 -2.25 -7.80
C ILE A 4 14.87 -0.79 -7.41
N ASP A 5 13.91 -0.32 -6.61
CA ASP A 5 13.95 1.03 -6.06
C ASP A 5 14.76 1.08 -4.76
N VAL A 6 14.67 0.00 -3.95
CA VAL A 6 15.35 -0.08 -2.64
C VAL A 6 15.84 -1.51 -2.38
N ARG A 7 17.09 -1.65 -1.92
CA ARG A 7 17.59 -2.91 -1.36
C ARG A 7 17.63 -2.84 0.15
N PHE A 8 17.08 -3.86 0.81
CA PHE A 8 17.16 -3.98 2.26
C PHE A 8 17.45 -5.44 2.65
N ARG A 9 18.65 -5.68 3.18
CA ARG A 9 19.15 -7.04 3.44
C ARG A 9 19.10 -7.87 2.15
N THR A 10 18.31 -8.94 2.14
CA THR A 10 18.12 -9.81 0.97
C THR A 10 16.86 -9.46 0.16
N ALA A 11 16.13 -8.40 0.54
CA ALA A 11 14.95 -7.93 -0.18
C ALA A 11 15.34 -6.91 -1.26
N ASP A 12 14.73 -7.06 -2.43
CA ASP A 12 14.90 -6.22 -3.62
C ASP A 12 13.56 -5.57 -3.93
N PHE A 13 13.29 -4.43 -3.29
CA PHE A 13 11.98 -3.80 -3.34
C PHE A 13 11.75 -3.02 -4.63
N GLN A 14 10.62 -3.30 -5.25
CA GLN A 14 9.99 -2.43 -6.24
C GLN A 14 8.76 -1.78 -5.60
N ILE A 15 8.81 -0.47 -5.46
CA ILE A 15 7.77 0.34 -4.85
C ILE A 15 6.71 0.72 -5.90
N MET A 16 5.46 0.74 -5.47
CA MET A 16 4.33 1.28 -6.20
C MET A 16 3.44 2.07 -5.25
N GLU A 17 2.95 3.21 -5.71
CA GLU A 17 1.96 3.99 -4.97
C GLU A 17 0.60 3.91 -5.67
N ILE A 18 -0.44 3.62 -4.88
CA ILE A 18 -1.84 3.69 -5.28
C ILE A 18 -2.46 4.85 -4.51
N VAL A 19 -2.33 6.05 -5.10
CA VAL A 19 -2.90 7.28 -4.56
C VAL A 19 -4.25 7.57 -5.18
N GLY A 20 -5.18 8.09 -4.38
CA GLY A 20 -6.47 8.58 -4.87
C GLY A 20 -6.34 9.80 -5.80
N ASN A 21 -7.48 10.30 -6.29
CA ASN A 21 -7.57 11.42 -7.25
C ASN A 21 -7.11 12.80 -6.74
N LYS A 22 -6.42 12.89 -5.59
CA LYS A 22 -5.90 14.16 -5.09
C LYS A 22 -4.55 14.47 -5.72
N ARG A 23 -4.51 15.55 -6.50
CA ARG A 23 -3.25 16.19 -6.87
C ARG A 23 -2.72 16.85 -5.59
N ARG A 24 -1.91 16.12 -4.81
CA ARG A 24 -1.39 16.56 -3.48
C ARG A 24 -0.96 18.04 -3.46
N GLY A 25 -0.27 18.52 -4.49
CA GLY A 25 0.18 19.92 -4.59
C GLY A 25 -0.89 20.98 -4.91
N LEU A 26 -2.06 20.61 -5.43
CA LEU A 26 -3.19 21.53 -5.62
C LEU A 26 -4.02 21.66 -4.36
N ASP A 27 -4.24 20.56 -3.64
CA ASP A 27 -5.02 20.59 -2.40
C ASP A 27 -4.30 21.37 -1.30
N TRP A 28 -2.97 21.24 -1.21
CA TRP A 28 -2.15 22.08 -0.33
C TRP A 28 -2.28 23.57 -0.66
N ARG A 29 -2.18 23.94 -1.94
CA ARG A 29 -2.35 25.34 -2.36
C ARG A 29 -3.75 25.86 -2.05
N ARG A 30 -4.80 25.10 -2.38
CA ARG A 30 -6.19 25.46 -2.05
C ARG A 30 -6.41 25.61 -0.55
N ARG A 31 -5.80 24.74 0.26
CA ARG A 31 -5.84 24.85 1.72
C ARG A 31 -5.13 26.12 2.16
N GLN A 32 -3.93 26.40 1.66
CA GLN A 32 -3.19 27.62 1.99
C GLN A 32 -3.96 28.89 1.60
N ASP A 33 -4.51 28.96 0.38
CA ASP A 33 -5.30 30.09 -0.09
C ASP A 33 -6.53 30.33 0.79
N ARG A 34 -7.26 29.26 1.11
CA ARG A 34 -8.42 29.32 2.02
C ARG A 34 -8.05 29.84 3.41
N TYR A 35 -6.91 29.43 3.96
CA TYR A 35 -6.45 29.92 5.26
C TYR A 35 -5.98 31.38 5.20
N ARG A 36 -5.29 31.78 4.11
CA ARG A 36 -4.87 33.16 3.87
C ARG A 36 -6.09 34.10 3.80
N ASP A 37 -7.14 33.67 3.11
CA ASP A 37 -8.30 34.52 2.79
C ASP A 37 -9.43 34.40 3.83
N ALA A 38 -9.26 33.56 4.86
CA ALA A 38 -10.25 33.34 5.91
C ALA A 38 -10.51 34.59 6.75
N ARG A 39 -11.79 34.91 6.97
CA ARG A 39 -12.24 36.02 7.83
C ARG A 39 -12.98 35.53 9.07
N ARG A 40 -13.36 34.25 9.11
CA ARG A 40 -14.09 33.59 10.18
C ARG A 40 -13.54 32.19 10.40
N VAL A 41 -13.68 31.66 11.61
CA VAL A 41 -13.31 30.28 11.94
C VAL A 41 -14.01 29.28 11.01
N ALA A 42 -15.28 29.53 10.66
CA ALA A 42 -16.03 28.70 9.74
C ALA A 42 -15.39 28.57 8.34
N ASP A 43 -14.57 29.53 7.91
CA ASP A 43 -13.92 29.51 6.59
C ASP A 43 -12.77 28.48 6.52
N VAL A 44 -12.23 28.09 7.69
CA VAL A 44 -11.17 27.08 7.80
C VAL A 44 -11.68 25.73 8.34
N MET A 45 -12.95 25.65 8.72
CA MET A 45 -13.56 24.39 9.15
C MET A 45 -13.71 23.46 7.95
N GLU A 46 -13.22 22.23 8.08
CA GLU A 46 -13.48 21.16 7.11
C GLU A 46 -14.70 20.36 7.59
N PRO A 47 -15.72 20.14 6.74
CA PRO A 47 -16.80 19.23 7.07
C PRO A 47 -16.24 17.86 7.42
N TYR A 48 -16.64 17.33 8.58
CA TYR A 48 -16.28 15.96 8.94
C TYR A 48 -16.87 15.01 7.89
N THR A 49 -15.98 14.28 7.23
CA THR A 49 -16.35 13.21 6.31
C THR A 49 -15.88 11.92 6.96
N PRO A 50 -16.79 11.01 7.38
CA PRO A 50 -16.37 9.76 7.98
C PRO A 50 -15.61 8.91 6.96
N SER A 51 -14.58 8.22 7.43
CA SER A 51 -13.82 7.26 6.62
C SER A 51 -14.73 6.15 6.13
N GLN A 52 -14.55 5.73 4.88
CA GLN A 52 -15.32 4.66 4.26
C GLN A 52 -14.56 3.34 4.36
N PRO A 53 -15.24 2.24 4.76
CA PRO A 53 -14.61 0.95 4.83
C PRO A 53 -14.24 0.43 3.43
N MET A 54 -13.14 -0.30 3.35
CA MET A 54 -12.69 -1.08 2.21
C MET A 54 -12.36 -2.48 2.71
N SER A 55 -12.87 -3.51 2.03
CA SER A 55 -12.55 -4.88 2.42
C SER A 55 -11.09 -5.21 2.09
N PHE A 56 -10.52 -6.17 2.82
CA PHE A 56 -9.18 -6.68 2.56
C PHE A 56 -9.04 -7.23 1.14
N ASP A 57 -10.03 -8.00 0.69
CA ASP A 57 -10.03 -8.61 -0.64
C ASP A 57 -10.19 -7.56 -1.76
N ASP A 58 -10.91 -6.45 -1.52
CA ASP A 58 -10.94 -5.33 -2.48
C ASP A 58 -9.58 -4.63 -2.58
N ALA A 59 -8.91 -4.41 -1.44
CA ALA A 59 -7.58 -3.81 -1.41
C ALA A 59 -6.54 -4.72 -2.10
N ALA A 60 -6.58 -6.02 -1.82
CA ALA A 60 -5.70 -7.01 -2.45
C ALA A 60 -5.96 -7.10 -3.96
N GLN A 61 -7.22 -7.08 -4.40
CA GLN A 61 -7.56 -7.08 -5.83
C GLN A 61 -7.04 -5.82 -6.52
N LEU A 62 -7.23 -4.64 -5.90
CA LEU A 62 -6.71 -3.39 -6.43
C LEU A 62 -5.18 -3.44 -6.59
N VAL A 63 -4.47 -4.04 -5.63
CA VAL A 63 -3.02 -4.25 -5.71
C VAL A 63 -2.66 -5.16 -6.89
N ALA A 64 -3.34 -6.30 -7.02
CA ALA A 64 -3.11 -7.24 -8.11
C ALA A 64 -3.33 -6.58 -9.49
N ASP A 65 -4.41 -5.82 -9.63
CA ASP A 65 -4.75 -5.10 -10.86
C ASP A 65 -3.67 -4.08 -11.22
N ARG A 66 -3.17 -3.32 -10.24
CA ARG A 66 -2.13 -2.30 -10.48
C ARG A 66 -0.77 -2.91 -10.78
N LEU A 67 -0.41 -4.01 -10.13
CA LEU A 67 0.83 -4.73 -10.40
C LEU A 67 0.83 -5.42 -11.77
N SER A 68 -0.33 -5.77 -12.33
CA SER A 68 -0.44 -6.47 -13.61
C SER A 68 0.33 -5.77 -14.75
N ALA A 69 0.25 -4.45 -14.84
CA ALA A 69 0.94 -3.68 -15.86
C ALA A 69 2.47 -3.71 -15.69
N LYS A 70 2.96 -3.67 -14.43
CA LYS A 70 4.40 -3.81 -14.14
C LYS A 70 4.87 -5.22 -14.43
N ALA A 71 4.10 -6.23 -14.01
CA ALA A 71 4.42 -7.63 -14.25
C ALA A 71 4.50 -7.96 -15.75
N ALA A 72 3.54 -7.46 -16.55
CA ALA A 72 3.57 -7.62 -18.01
C ALA A 72 4.79 -6.95 -18.64
N ARG A 73 5.23 -5.78 -18.12
CA ARG A 73 6.41 -5.06 -18.60
C ARG A 73 7.72 -5.75 -18.25
N TYR A 74 7.83 -6.29 -17.04
CA TYR A 74 9.07 -6.89 -16.53
C TYR A 74 9.23 -8.35 -16.93
N GLY A 75 8.11 -9.07 -17.09
CA GLY A 75 8.10 -10.51 -17.31
C GLY A 75 8.31 -11.30 -16.02
N ALA A 76 7.92 -12.58 -16.07
CA ALA A 76 7.91 -13.46 -14.90
C ALA A 76 9.30 -13.67 -14.27
N ALA A 77 10.35 -13.81 -15.09
CA ALA A 77 11.71 -14.04 -14.61
C ALA A 77 12.25 -12.87 -13.77
N ALA A 78 11.96 -11.63 -14.18
CA ALA A 78 12.33 -10.45 -13.41
C ALA A 78 11.50 -10.37 -12.13
N CYS A 79 10.17 -10.52 -12.22
CA CYS A 79 9.29 -10.47 -11.04
C CYS A 79 9.67 -11.52 -9.97
N ALA A 80 10.15 -12.70 -10.38
CA ALA A 80 10.56 -13.77 -9.48
C ALA A 80 11.80 -13.42 -8.63
N SER A 81 12.48 -12.32 -8.96
CA SER A 81 13.61 -11.76 -8.19
C SER A 81 13.26 -10.48 -7.42
N LEU A 82 12.02 -9.99 -7.51
CA LEU A 82 11.60 -8.69 -6.97
C LEU A 82 10.53 -8.84 -5.90
N ASP A 83 10.62 -7.99 -4.88
CA ASP A 83 9.65 -7.86 -3.81
C ASP A 83 8.79 -6.61 -4.07
N ALA A 84 7.53 -6.77 -4.45
CA ALA A 84 6.65 -5.63 -4.65
C ALA A 84 6.22 -5.06 -3.28
N LEU A 85 6.44 -3.76 -3.08
CA LEU A 85 5.93 -3.02 -1.93
C LEU A 85 4.95 -1.94 -2.41
N VAL A 86 3.68 -2.13 -2.07
CA VAL A 86 2.60 -1.24 -2.54
C VAL A 86 2.09 -0.36 -1.42
N TYR A 87 2.31 0.94 -1.54
CA TYR A 87 1.74 1.94 -0.65
C TYR A 87 0.37 2.38 -1.14
N ILE A 88 -0.65 2.29 -0.30
CA ILE A 88 -2.04 2.69 -0.60
C ILE A 88 -2.38 3.94 0.21
N ASP A 89 -2.72 5.02 -0.49
CA ASP A 89 -3.28 6.25 0.07
C ASP A 89 -4.55 6.63 -0.71
N LEU A 90 -5.61 5.90 -0.41
CA LEU A 90 -6.95 6.21 -0.88
C LEU A 90 -7.60 7.07 0.19
N HIS A 91 -7.51 8.40 0.03
CA HIS A 91 -8.11 9.36 0.95
C HIS A 91 -9.48 8.93 1.47
N ASN A 92 -9.67 9.03 2.78
CA ASN A 92 -10.94 8.72 3.45
C ASN A 92 -11.38 7.24 3.27
N ARG A 93 -10.44 6.31 3.16
CA ARG A 93 -10.67 4.86 3.18
C ARG A 93 -9.87 4.21 4.31
N HIS A 94 -10.40 3.14 4.87
CA HIS A 94 -9.72 2.30 5.86
C HIS A 94 -10.08 0.83 5.64
N LEU A 95 -9.21 -0.09 6.09
CA LEU A 95 -9.54 -1.51 6.03
C LEU A 95 -10.57 -1.87 7.09
N TRP A 96 -11.66 -2.52 6.66
CA TRP A 96 -12.68 -3.05 7.55
C TRP A 96 -13.45 -4.21 6.89
N PRO A 97 -13.67 -5.34 7.57
CA PRO A 97 -13.11 -5.69 8.90
C PRO A 97 -11.58 -5.81 8.86
N ILE A 98 -10.94 -5.59 10.01
CA ILE A 98 -9.46 -5.64 10.16
C ILE A 98 -8.93 -7.07 10.06
N GLU A 99 -9.76 -8.03 10.46
CA GLU A 99 -9.44 -9.46 10.36
C GLU A 99 -9.10 -9.80 8.91
N SER A 100 -7.91 -10.37 8.72
CA SER A 100 -7.44 -10.88 7.43
C SER A 100 -8.42 -11.94 6.94
N THR A 101 -9.38 -11.49 6.14
CA THR A 101 -10.24 -12.37 5.38
C THR A 101 -9.47 -12.83 4.16
N SER A 102 -9.80 -14.02 3.65
CA SER A 102 -9.19 -14.57 2.45
C SER A 102 -9.13 -13.53 1.32
N HIS A 103 -7.98 -13.41 0.64
CA HIS A 103 -7.82 -12.59 -0.57
C HIS A 103 -7.91 -13.46 -1.85
N ALA A 104 -8.84 -14.41 -1.85
CA ALA A 104 -8.94 -15.43 -2.88
C ALA A 104 -9.13 -14.86 -4.30
N ARG A 105 -9.70 -13.65 -4.46
CA ARG A 105 -9.83 -13.03 -5.78
C ARG A 105 -8.48 -12.57 -6.33
N ALA A 106 -7.63 -12.02 -5.46
CA ALA A 106 -6.31 -11.52 -5.85
C ALA A 106 -5.28 -12.64 -6.04
N THR A 107 -5.39 -13.76 -5.29
CA THR A 107 -4.39 -14.84 -5.27
C THR A 107 -4.01 -15.36 -6.67
N PRO A 108 -4.94 -15.74 -7.57
CA PRO A 108 -4.57 -16.27 -8.89
C PRO A 108 -3.80 -15.25 -9.74
N ALA A 109 -4.21 -13.98 -9.69
CA ALA A 109 -3.55 -12.92 -10.44
C ALA A 109 -2.13 -12.65 -9.90
N LEU A 110 -1.96 -12.56 -8.58
CA LEU A 110 -0.65 -12.35 -7.97
C LEU A 110 0.31 -13.52 -8.23
N GLN A 111 -0.18 -14.76 -8.19
CA GLN A 111 0.61 -15.94 -8.54
C GLN A 111 1.04 -15.93 -10.01
N ALA A 112 0.13 -15.59 -10.93
CA ALA A 112 0.44 -15.51 -12.36
C ALA A 112 1.46 -14.41 -12.70
N GLN A 113 1.54 -13.35 -11.89
CA GLN A 113 2.52 -12.27 -12.05
C GLN A 113 3.93 -12.65 -11.58
N ALA A 114 4.08 -13.78 -10.88
CA ALA A 114 5.35 -14.37 -10.46
C ALA A 114 6.26 -13.46 -9.60
N TRP A 115 5.70 -12.53 -8.84
CA TRP A 115 6.47 -11.74 -7.87
C TRP A 115 7.10 -12.64 -6.80
N ARG A 116 8.33 -12.34 -6.38
CA ARG A 116 8.99 -13.05 -5.27
C ARG A 116 8.22 -12.85 -3.97
N SER A 117 7.76 -11.63 -3.73
CA SER A 117 6.82 -11.31 -2.66
C SER A 117 5.99 -10.08 -3.01
N VAL A 118 4.84 -9.94 -2.35
CA VAL A 118 3.94 -8.78 -2.48
C VAL A 118 3.52 -8.33 -1.08
N SER A 119 3.95 -7.14 -0.69
CA SER A 119 3.61 -6.49 0.56
C SER A 119 2.83 -5.21 0.29
N VAL A 120 1.94 -4.86 1.22
CA VAL A 120 1.08 -3.68 1.15
C VAL A 120 1.26 -2.87 2.43
N LEU A 121 1.43 -1.57 2.27
CA LEU A 121 1.34 -0.59 3.33
C LEU A 121 0.10 0.28 3.07
N PHE A 122 -0.95 0.07 3.84
CA PHE A 122 -2.17 0.86 3.82
C PHE A 122 -2.40 1.41 5.23
N VAL A 123 -1.75 2.52 5.56
CA VAL A 123 -1.64 3.02 6.94
C VAL A 123 -2.98 3.01 7.69
N PRO A 124 -3.03 2.46 8.91
CA PRO A 124 -1.92 1.92 9.71
C PRO A 124 -1.57 0.45 9.40
N TYR A 125 -2.13 -0.17 8.37
CA TYR A 125 -2.00 -1.61 8.13
C TYR A 125 -0.77 -1.97 7.29
N GLY A 126 -0.01 -2.97 7.73
CA GLY A 126 1.03 -3.65 6.96
C GLY A 126 0.62 -5.09 6.66
N ILE A 127 0.71 -5.53 5.41
CA ILE A 127 0.17 -6.82 4.96
C ILE A 127 1.15 -7.49 4.00
N VAL A 128 1.32 -8.81 4.13
CA VAL A 128 2.01 -9.63 3.11
C VAL A 128 0.99 -10.52 2.41
N LEU A 129 0.69 -10.21 1.15
CA LEU A 129 -0.29 -10.92 0.31
C LEU A 129 0.31 -12.19 -0.31
N LEU A 130 1.58 -12.14 -0.68
CA LEU A 130 2.28 -13.25 -1.32
C LEU A 130 3.72 -13.29 -0.84
N ALA A 131 4.24 -14.49 -0.56
CA ALA A 131 5.66 -14.73 -0.36
C ALA A 131 6.01 -16.10 -0.98
N ALA A 132 6.87 -16.10 -1.99
CA ALA A 132 7.42 -17.32 -2.56
C ALA A 132 8.38 -17.99 -1.56
N PRO A 133 8.71 -19.29 -1.73
CA PRO A 133 9.70 -19.96 -0.88
C PRO A 133 11.08 -19.31 -0.88
N THR A 134 11.42 -18.57 -1.93
CA THR A 134 12.67 -17.81 -2.09
C THR A 134 12.59 -16.39 -1.53
N ALA A 135 11.44 -15.96 -0.99
CA ALA A 135 11.27 -14.63 -0.44
C ALA A 135 12.14 -14.42 0.81
N PRO A 136 12.60 -13.18 1.06
CA PRO A 136 13.33 -12.84 2.27
C PRO A 136 12.62 -13.28 3.55
N ALA A 137 13.37 -13.85 4.50
CA ALA A 137 12.82 -14.37 5.77
C ALA A 137 12.01 -13.33 6.56
N VAL A 138 12.41 -12.05 6.48
CA VAL A 138 11.70 -10.93 7.13
C VAL A 138 10.29 -10.73 6.57
N ILE A 139 10.06 -11.06 5.30
CA ILE A 139 8.76 -10.95 4.62
C ILE A 139 7.96 -12.25 4.80
N SER A 140 8.58 -13.41 4.55
CA SER A 140 7.89 -14.71 4.59
C SER A 140 7.39 -15.06 6.00
N ALA A 141 8.10 -14.65 7.06
CA ALA A 141 7.64 -14.81 8.44
C ALA A 141 6.33 -14.05 8.77
N ARG A 142 5.90 -13.12 7.90
CA ARG A 142 4.70 -12.30 8.07
C ARG A 142 3.62 -12.60 7.02
N ALA A 143 3.82 -13.62 6.18
CA ALA A 143 2.87 -14.01 5.14
C ALA A 143 1.48 -14.29 5.72
N GLY A 144 0.45 -13.65 5.17
CA GLY A 144 -0.95 -13.81 5.61
C GLY A 144 -1.33 -13.06 6.90
N LEU A 145 -0.38 -12.36 7.54
CA LEU A 145 -0.66 -11.53 8.72
C LEU A 145 -1.04 -10.10 8.30
N VAL A 146 -2.05 -9.55 8.96
CA VAL A 146 -2.33 -8.10 8.97
C VAL A 146 -1.68 -7.54 10.23
N LEU A 147 -0.68 -6.70 10.04
CA LEU A 147 -0.04 -5.95 11.11
C LEU A 147 -0.77 -4.61 11.23
N ASN A 148 -1.46 -4.41 12.35
CA ASN A 148 -2.19 -3.18 12.66
C ASN A 148 -1.60 -2.44 13.87
N ASP A 149 -0.78 -3.13 14.68
CA ASP A 149 -0.17 -2.54 15.86
C ASP A 149 1.03 -1.67 15.49
N TRP A 150 0.79 -0.37 15.50
CA TRP A 150 1.80 0.62 15.87
C TRP A 150 1.44 1.03 17.29
N PRO A 151 2.03 0.40 18.33
CA PRO A 151 1.70 0.73 19.71
C PRO A 151 1.94 2.22 20.01
N GLU A 152 2.88 2.86 19.29
CA GLU A 152 3.21 4.28 19.39
C GLU A 152 3.55 4.89 18.01
N LEU A 153 3.28 6.18 17.82
CA LEU A 153 3.57 6.96 16.60
C LEU A 153 5.06 6.94 16.19
N ASP A 154 5.95 6.66 17.14
CA ASP A 154 7.40 6.71 17.00
C ASP A 154 8.02 5.34 16.63
N GLY A 155 7.24 4.26 16.63
CA GLY A 155 7.69 2.90 16.31
C GLY A 155 8.09 2.67 14.85
N LEU A 156 8.07 3.71 14.01
CA LEU A 156 8.43 3.66 12.59
C LEU A 156 9.90 3.28 12.35
N PHE A 157 10.77 3.49 13.35
CA PHE A 157 12.23 3.32 13.23
C PHE A 157 12.87 2.48 14.34
N GLU A 158 12.08 1.80 15.19
CA GLU A 158 12.66 0.89 16.18
C GLU A 158 13.00 -0.48 15.54
N PRO A 159 14.18 -1.05 15.85
CA PRO A 159 14.78 -2.18 15.14
C PRO A 159 14.10 -3.55 15.34
#